data_AF-A0A7X5E3P0-F1
#
_entry.id   AF-A0A7X5E3P0-F1
#
_cell.length_a   1.000
_cell.length_b   1.000
_cell.length_c   1.000
_cell.angle_alpha   90.00
_cell.angle_beta   90.00
_cell.angle_gamma   90.00
#
_symmetry.space_group_name_H-M   'P 1'
#
loop_
_entity.id
_entity.type
_entity.pdbx_description
1 polymer ?
#
loop_
_entity_poly.entity_id
_entity_poly.type
_entity_poly.pdbx_seq_one_letter_code
_entity_poly.pdbx_strand_id
1 'polypeptide(L)'
;MNISSLGNVPNITNQITTGAPQAGFRCDPSAAATSGSGTSQGSARLLHLDLSDRKGYREDYSIRDAAEGLWKKENFDFNIFDPTSIQRMQDRVRQGSYTMKPTDEELSAYLDTLRQNGLDGSVDWTGLTRELEAFKTTTPEELEDGLDYLASRYVAARDKLERNYTGEELTAQLAKLEEVYQAGKSGMIDGYTQALQDNLGLSDSDAQAVRDSFSTILAEKEETYRGALKQVHEAVEQTGPDSVWLKNHDAYIASQLRAANKAGQSEARYSVQDLAAAGQIAQSYRTEIFDASFCGRNEATLALGLSLADMKAETMISKGLVSENMAALLRNSRAQGHENALTALDQALAQRESHLAPGEPKGTFAPVDRSVFQGIYDATLNAFRQNGGDGAGAIRAGASYGQSITAQATARNPQALRWGISQEHYWKEFYKTPEERTPSRLDTQINNLLIQAGQPPRPQCSTYQKYVNSWQDFLTAIGGGVNIRA
;
A
#
# COMPACT_ATOMS: atom_id res chain seq x y z
N MET A 1 22.36 -37.78 34.99
CA MET A 1 23.41 -37.66 36.03
C MET A 1 24.66 -37.18 35.33
N ASN A 2 25.28 -36.03 35.63
CA ASN A 2 25.55 -35.47 36.94
C ASN A 2 25.59 -33.93 36.90
N ILE A 3 25.15 -33.32 37.99
CA ILE A 3 25.18 -31.89 38.30
C ILE A 3 26.25 -31.68 39.37
N SER A 4 27.15 -30.72 39.16
CA SER A 4 27.95 -30.04 40.20
C SER A 4 28.99 -29.16 39.49
N SER A 5 29.26 -27.91 39.81
CA SER A 5 28.71 -26.95 40.78
C SER A 5 29.47 -25.63 40.58
N LEU A 6 28.75 -24.50 40.66
CA LEU A 6 29.11 -23.22 41.28
C LEU A 6 30.54 -22.66 41.13
N GLY A 7 30.62 -21.45 40.54
CA GLY A 7 31.77 -20.57 40.63
C GLY A 7 31.46 -19.13 40.17
N ASN A 8 30.99 -18.31 41.10
CA ASN A 8 31.09 -16.85 41.20
C ASN A 8 30.52 -15.92 40.11
N VAL A 9 29.54 -15.13 40.58
CA VAL A 9 29.13 -13.81 40.10
C VAL A 9 30.32 -12.83 40.15
N PRO A 10 30.48 -11.99 39.12
CA PRO A 10 30.87 -10.60 39.36
C PRO A 10 29.87 -9.61 38.74
N ASN A 11 29.31 -8.79 39.63
CA ASN A 11 28.98 -7.37 39.48
C ASN A 11 28.34 -6.90 38.17
N ILE A 12 27.04 -6.58 38.27
CA ILE A 12 26.29 -5.74 37.35
C ILE A 12 26.80 -4.30 37.50
N THR A 13 27.84 -3.95 36.75
CA THR A 13 28.21 -2.57 36.44
C THR A 13 28.87 -2.61 35.07
N ASN A 14 28.32 -1.85 34.12
CA ASN A 14 28.73 -1.70 32.72
C ASN A 14 28.15 -2.72 31.73
N GLN A 15 26.92 -2.48 31.28
CA GLN A 15 26.53 -2.74 29.89
C GLN A 15 25.81 -1.52 29.31
N ILE A 16 26.58 -0.45 29.06
CA ILE A 16 26.21 0.58 28.09
C ILE A 16 26.66 0.04 26.74
N THR A 17 25.79 -0.72 26.08
CA THR A 17 26.02 -1.15 24.69
C THR A 17 25.32 -0.18 23.76
N THR A 18 26.13 0.60 23.07
CA THR A 18 25.81 1.61 22.07
C THR A 18 25.12 0.98 20.83
N GLY A 19 23.86 1.35 20.60
CA GLY A 19 23.11 1.13 19.36
C GLY A 19 22.49 2.45 18.90
N ALA A 20 22.56 2.74 17.60
CA ALA A 20 22.08 3.97 16.96
C ALA A 20 20.59 4.30 17.28
N PRO A 21 20.17 5.58 17.19
CA PRO A 21 19.08 6.12 17.99
C PRO A 21 17.73 5.72 17.39
N GLN A 22 17.08 4.75 18.02
CA GLN A 22 15.62 4.76 18.09
C GLN A 22 15.27 5.41 19.42
N ALA A 23 14.64 6.59 19.38
CA ALA A 23 14.01 7.19 20.54
C ALA A 23 12.68 6.47 20.89
N GLY A 24 12.69 5.15 20.76
CA GLY A 24 11.65 4.24 21.21
C GLY A 24 12.28 3.32 22.25
N PHE A 25 11.66 3.21 23.41
CA PHE A 25 12.02 2.22 24.41
C PHE A 25 12.12 0.85 23.72
N ARG A 26 13.22 0.12 23.95
CA ARG A 26 13.32 -1.29 23.51
C ARG A 26 12.15 -2.06 24.12
N CYS A 27 11.21 -2.47 23.27
CA CYS A 27 10.23 -3.47 23.63
C CYS A 27 10.91 -4.83 23.48
N ASP A 28 11.11 -5.54 24.60
CA ASP A 28 11.43 -6.96 24.57
C ASP A 28 10.26 -7.72 23.92
N PRO A 29 10.48 -8.56 22.89
CA PRO A 29 9.41 -9.36 22.26
C PRO A 29 8.84 -10.47 23.16
N SER A 30 9.38 -10.63 24.37
CA SER A 30 9.28 -11.85 25.17
C SER A 30 8.02 -11.95 26.06
N ALA A 31 7.16 -10.93 26.09
CA ALA A 31 5.98 -10.89 26.98
C ALA A 31 4.62 -10.94 26.26
N ALA A 32 4.61 -11.21 24.95
CA ALA A 32 3.38 -11.50 24.20
C ALA A 32 3.11 -13.01 24.19
N ALA A 33 2.92 -13.61 25.36
CA ALA A 33 2.35 -14.94 25.48
C ALA A 33 1.33 -14.93 26.62
N THR A 34 0.11 -15.37 26.28
CA THR A 34 -1.06 -15.65 27.13
C THR A 34 -1.86 -14.46 27.67
N SER A 35 -2.90 -14.05 26.93
CA SER A 35 -4.32 -14.33 27.23
C SER A 35 -5.27 -13.35 26.52
N GLY A 36 -6.35 -13.87 25.91
CA GLY A 36 -7.47 -13.08 25.38
C GLY A 36 -7.81 -13.37 23.92
N SER A 37 -8.68 -14.35 23.69
CA SER A 37 -9.15 -14.87 22.41
C SER A 37 -9.87 -13.85 21.52
N GLY A 38 -9.26 -13.53 20.39
CA GLY A 38 -9.90 -13.02 19.18
C GLY A 38 -9.05 -13.48 18.00
N THR A 39 -9.52 -14.50 17.28
CA THR A 39 -8.78 -15.18 16.21
C THR A 39 -8.62 -14.26 14.99
N SER A 40 -7.72 -13.28 15.08
CA SER A 40 -7.02 -12.77 13.89
C SER A 40 -5.88 -13.74 13.64
N GLN A 41 -6.18 -14.81 12.89
CA GLN A 41 -5.14 -15.61 12.29
C GLN A 41 -4.33 -14.66 11.41
N GLY A 42 -3.12 -14.31 11.88
CA GLY A 42 -2.09 -13.81 11.01
C GLY A 42 -2.05 -14.74 9.82
N SER A 43 -2.34 -14.19 8.64
CA SER A 43 -2.25 -14.88 7.38
C SER A 43 -0.79 -15.29 7.21
N ALA A 44 -0.45 -16.46 7.74
CA ALA A 44 0.71 -17.20 7.35
C ALA A 44 0.72 -17.17 5.82
N ARG A 45 1.82 -16.67 5.25
CA ARG A 45 2.16 -16.85 3.83
C ARG A 45 2.28 -18.35 3.55
N LEU A 46 1.15 -19.04 3.55
CA LEU A 46 0.99 -20.34 2.95
C LEU A 46 0.93 -20.06 1.47
N LEU A 47 2.08 -20.22 0.81
CA LEU A 47 2.24 -20.45 -0.62
C LEU A 47 1.08 -19.86 -1.42
N HIS A 48 1.12 -18.53 -1.63
CA HIS A 48 0.43 -17.95 -2.75
C HIS A 48 0.94 -18.71 -3.97
N LEU A 49 0.13 -19.66 -4.46
CA LEU A 49 0.11 -19.93 -5.88
C LEU A 49 0.10 -18.56 -6.53
N ASP A 50 1.10 -18.29 -7.35
CA ASP A 50 1.19 -17.05 -8.10
C ASP A 50 0.05 -17.01 -9.12
N LEU A 51 -1.14 -16.70 -8.61
CA LEU A 51 -2.30 -16.25 -9.34
C LEU A 51 -2.18 -14.73 -9.61
N SER A 52 -1.00 -14.17 -9.29
CA SER A 52 -0.58 -12.79 -9.51
C SER A 52 0.26 -12.65 -10.78
N ASP A 53 0.11 -13.57 -11.75
CA ASP A 53 0.27 -13.24 -13.16
C ASP A 53 -0.78 -12.17 -13.55
N ARG A 54 -0.73 -10.99 -12.91
CA ARG A 54 -1.39 -9.73 -13.26
C ARG A 54 -0.92 -9.23 -14.64
N LYS A 55 -0.48 -10.10 -15.54
CA LYS A 55 -0.19 -9.76 -16.93
C LYS A 55 -1.43 -9.17 -17.60
N GLY A 56 -2.62 -9.67 -17.26
CA GLY A 56 -3.90 -9.12 -17.73
C GLY A 56 -4.16 -7.67 -17.29
N TYR A 57 -3.38 -7.12 -16.36
CA TYR A 57 -3.39 -5.72 -15.96
C TYR A 57 -2.71 -4.82 -17.00
N ARG A 58 -1.70 -5.36 -17.69
CA ARG A 58 -0.87 -4.61 -18.62
C ARG A 58 -1.61 -4.33 -19.92
N GLU A 59 -1.37 -3.16 -20.50
CA GLU A 59 -1.88 -2.78 -21.82
C GLU A 59 -1.28 -3.66 -22.94
N ASP A 60 -0.12 -4.31 -22.69
CA ASP A 60 0.60 -5.17 -23.64
C ASP A 60 0.21 -6.66 -23.57
N TYR A 61 -0.91 -7.00 -22.91
CA TYR A 61 -1.37 -8.39 -22.79
C TYR A 61 -1.59 -9.02 -24.17
N SER A 62 -0.74 -10.00 -24.50
CA SER A 62 -0.63 -10.55 -25.84
C SER A 62 -1.52 -11.77 -26.05
N ILE A 63 -1.68 -12.18 -27.32
CA ILE A 63 -2.32 -13.46 -27.70
C ILE A 63 -1.63 -14.64 -27.00
N ARG A 64 -0.30 -14.58 -26.87
CA ARG A 64 0.49 -15.60 -26.17
C ARG A 64 0.13 -15.63 -24.69
N ASP A 65 0.00 -14.48 -24.04
CA ASP A 65 -0.37 -14.42 -22.61
C ASP A 65 -1.78 -14.96 -22.35
N ALA A 66 -2.72 -14.67 -23.25
CA ALA A 66 -4.08 -15.23 -23.21
C ALA A 66 -4.06 -16.76 -23.32
N ALA A 67 -3.32 -17.30 -24.30
CA ALA A 67 -3.20 -18.74 -24.48
C ALA A 67 -2.46 -19.42 -23.31
N GLU A 68 -1.37 -18.82 -22.80
CA GLU A 68 -0.66 -19.32 -21.61
C GLU A 68 -1.57 -19.33 -20.38
N GLY A 69 -2.38 -18.28 -20.18
CA GLY A 69 -3.32 -18.18 -19.06
C GLY A 69 -4.37 -19.29 -19.09
N LEU A 70 -5.03 -19.47 -20.23
CA LEU A 70 -6.01 -20.55 -20.42
C LEU A 70 -5.38 -21.93 -20.25
N TRP A 71 -4.22 -22.17 -20.87
CA TRP A 71 -3.51 -23.44 -20.74
C TRP A 71 -3.15 -23.73 -19.28
N LYS A 72 -2.65 -22.72 -18.56
CA LYS A 72 -2.34 -22.88 -17.13
C LYS A 72 -3.59 -23.25 -16.34
N LYS A 73 -4.71 -22.58 -16.61
CA LYS A 73 -5.97 -22.88 -15.92
C LYS A 73 -6.40 -24.32 -16.16
N GLU A 74 -6.45 -24.78 -17.41
CA GLU A 74 -6.86 -26.14 -17.74
C GLU A 74 -5.93 -27.21 -17.14
N ASN A 75 -4.64 -26.91 -17.01
CA ASN A 75 -3.64 -27.88 -16.61
C ASN A 75 -3.19 -27.76 -15.14
N PHE A 76 -3.49 -26.66 -14.43
CA PHE A 76 -3.06 -26.42 -13.05
C PHE A 76 -4.17 -26.02 -12.08
N ASP A 77 -5.39 -25.67 -12.51
CA ASP A 77 -6.53 -25.70 -11.57
C ASP A 77 -6.90 -27.17 -11.34
N PHE A 78 -6.23 -27.79 -10.37
CA PHE A 78 -6.48 -29.17 -9.99
C PHE A 78 -7.55 -29.22 -8.91
N ASN A 79 -8.61 -29.99 -9.19
CA ASN A 79 -9.53 -30.42 -8.15
C ASN A 79 -8.96 -31.69 -7.49
N ILE A 80 -8.61 -31.61 -6.21
CA ILE A 80 -8.09 -32.75 -5.43
C ILE A 80 -9.13 -33.87 -5.24
N PHE A 81 -10.38 -33.64 -5.64
CA PHE A 81 -11.45 -34.63 -5.64
C PHE A 81 -11.74 -35.19 -7.05
N ASP A 82 -11.01 -34.76 -8.08
CA ASP A 82 -11.10 -35.28 -9.45
C ASP A 82 -9.89 -36.17 -9.80
N PRO A 83 -10.08 -37.49 -9.94
CA PRO A 83 -9.02 -38.43 -10.30
C PRO A 83 -8.29 -38.08 -11.61
N THR A 84 -8.98 -37.49 -12.59
CA THR A 84 -8.38 -37.11 -13.88
C THR A 84 -7.44 -35.91 -13.73
N SER A 85 -7.81 -34.93 -12.88
CA SER A 85 -6.95 -33.81 -12.53
C SER A 85 -5.71 -34.24 -11.74
N ILE A 86 -5.86 -35.18 -10.81
CA ILE A 86 -4.72 -35.78 -10.08
C ILE A 86 -3.78 -36.52 -11.04
N GLN A 87 -4.34 -37.33 -11.96
CA GLN A 87 -3.55 -38.09 -12.91
C GLN A 87 -2.69 -37.18 -13.82
N ARG A 88 -3.29 -36.09 -14.34
CA ARG A 88 -2.55 -35.09 -15.13
C ARG A 88 -1.40 -34.45 -14.36
N MET A 89 -1.62 -34.11 -13.09
CA MET A 89 -0.56 -33.56 -12.22
C MET A 89 0.57 -34.59 -12.03
N GLN A 90 0.22 -35.83 -11.71
CA GLN A 90 1.18 -36.91 -11.50
C GLN A 90 1.99 -37.20 -12.76
N ASP A 91 1.37 -37.19 -13.94
CA ASP A 91 2.06 -37.45 -15.19
C ASP A 91 3.05 -36.34 -15.54
N ARG A 92 2.73 -35.07 -15.25
CA ARG A 92 3.72 -33.98 -15.41
C ARG A 92 4.89 -34.07 -14.44
N VAL A 93 4.63 -34.39 -13.18
CA VAL A 93 5.71 -34.64 -12.20
C VAL A 93 6.60 -35.79 -12.67
N ARG A 94 6.01 -36.87 -13.21
CA ARG A 94 6.75 -38.01 -13.76
C ARG A 94 7.56 -37.66 -15.01
N GLN A 95 7.09 -36.73 -15.83
CA GLN A 95 7.79 -36.22 -17.01
C GLN A 95 8.90 -35.21 -16.67
N GLY A 96 9.12 -34.90 -15.38
CA GLY A 96 10.15 -33.96 -14.95
C GLY A 96 9.82 -32.49 -15.23
N SER A 97 8.58 -32.18 -15.64
CA SER A 97 8.11 -30.81 -15.87
C SER A 97 7.57 -30.23 -14.56
N TYR A 98 8.46 -29.59 -13.81
CA TYR A 98 8.12 -28.87 -12.58
C TYR A 98 7.74 -27.39 -12.85
N THR A 99 7.73 -26.97 -14.12
CA THR A 99 7.50 -25.57 -14.49
C THR A 99 6.02 -25.28 -14.71
N MET A 100 5.52 -24.19 -14.11
CA MET A 100 4.14 -23.70 -14.32
C MET A 100 3.96 -22.97 -15.68
N LYS A 101 4.74 -23.32 -16.69
CA LYS A 101 4.73 -22.71 -18.02
C LYS A 101 4.74 -23.81 -19.09
N PRO A 102 3.93 -23.67 -20.16
CA PRO A 102 3.98 -24.59 -21.28
C PRO A 102 5.31 -24.46 -22.04
N THR A 103 5.77 -25.54 -22.67
CA THR A 103 6.79 -25.43 -23.72
C THR A 103 6.21 -24.73 -24.95
N ASP A 104 7.08 -24.28 -25.86
CA ASP A 104 6.62 -23.64 -27.10
C ASP A 104 5.81 -24.61 -27.98
N GLU A 105 6.16 -25.90 -28.00
CA GLU A 105 5.40 -26.93 -28.71
C GLU A 105 4.02 -27.17 -28.08
N GLU A 106 3.95 -27.26 -26.74
CA GLU A 106 2.69 -27.41 -26.01
C GLU A 106 1.77 -26.20 -26.25
N LEU A 107 2.32 -25.00 -26.20
CA LEU A 107 1.56 -23.78 -26.43
C LEU A 107 1.10 -23.64 -27.88
N SER A 108 1.92 -24.05 -28.85
CA SER A 108 1.54 -24.04 -30.27
C SER A 108 0.40 -25.02 -30.55
N ALA A 109 0.48 -26.25 -30.03
CA ALA A 109 -0.58 -27.24 -30.17
C ALA A 109 -1.88 -26.78 -29.49
N TYR A 110 -1.76 -26.11 -28.35
CA TYR A 110 -2.90 -25.52 -27.65
C TYR A 110 -3.53 -24.37 -28.44
N LEU A 111 -2.73 -23.48 -29.03
CA LEU A 111 -3.23 -22.43 -29.92
C LEU A 111 -4.00 -23.00 -31.13
N ASP A 112 -3.51 -24.08 -31.74
CA ASP A 112 -4.21 -24.74 -32.83
C ASP A 112 -5.57 -25.32 -32.39
N THR A 113 -5.63 -25.83 -31.15
CA THR A 113 -6.89 -26.28 -30.53
C THR A 113 -7.85 -25.12 -30.33
N LEU A 114 -7.37 -23.98 -29.83
CA LEU A 114 -8.19 -22.77 -29.64
C LEU A 114 -8.71 -22.21 -30.97
N ARG A 115 -7.90 -22.21 -32.03
CA ARG A 115 -8.30 -21.78 -33.39
C ARG A 115 -9.39 -22.68 -33.98
N GLN A 116 -9.32 -23.98 -33.72
CA GLN A 116 -10.29 -24.95 -34.24
C GLN A 116 -11.60 -24.92 -33.45
N ASN A 117 -11.52 -24.87 -32.12
CA ASN A 117 -12.68 -25.11 -31.26
C ASN A 117 -13.30 -23.82 -30.69
N GLY A 118 -12.55 -22.72 -30.66
CA GLY A 118 -12.99 -21.49 -30.00
C GLY A 118 -13.09 -21.61 -28.47
N LEU A 119 -13.73 -20.61 -27.86
CA LEU A 119 -14.14 -20.64 -26.45
C LEU A 119 -15.67 -20.58 -26.37
N ASP A 120 -16.26 -21.33 -25.44
CA ASP A 120 -17.71 -21.53 -25.28
C ASP A 120 -18.48 -20.33 -24.70
N GLY A 121 -17.82 -19.20 -24.47
CA GLY A 121 -18.43 -17.99 -23.92
C GLY A 121 -18.61 -18.01 -22.39
N SER A 122 -18.24 -19.10 -21.71
CA SER A 122 -18.36 -19.21 -20.25
C SER A 122 -17.45 -18.22 -19.52
N VAL A 123 -17.96 -17.65 -18.42
CA VAL A 123 -17.19 -16.76 -17.54
C VAL A 123 -16.63 -17.54 -16.37
N ASP A 124 -15.35 -17.33 -16.09
CA ASP A 124 -14.72 -17.80 -14.86
C ASP A 124 -15.16 -16.94 -13.67
N TRP A 125 -16.30 -17.27 -13.08
CA TRP A 125 -16.85 -16.50 -11.97
C TRP A 125 -15.94 -16.45 -10.75
N THR A 126 -15.27 -17.56 -10.43
CA THR A 126 -14.35 -17.65 -9.28
C THR A 126 -13.10 -16.82 -9.55
N GLY A 127 -12.52 -16.94 -10.75
CA GLY A 127 -11.39 -16.14 -11.19
C GLY A 127 -11.70 -14.65 -11.17
N LEU A 128 -12.80 -14.25 -11.81
CA LEU A 128 -13.25 -12.86 -11.87
C LEU A 128 -13.50 -12.29 -10.46
N THR A 129 -14.18 -13.03 -9.57
CA THR A 129 -14.40 -12.58 -8.19
C THR A 129 -13.07 -12.29 -7.49
N ARG A 130 -12.11 -13.23 -7.55
CA ARG A 130 -10.79 -13.06 -6.94
C ARG A 130 -9.99 -11.90 -7.56
N GLU A 131 -10.09 -11.71 -8.88
CA GLU A 131 -9.49 -10.58 -9.59
C GLU A 131 -10.02 -9.25 -9.04
N LEU A 132 -11.35 -9.08 -8.96
CA LEU A 132 -11.93 -7.82 -8.50
C LEU A 132 -11.72 -7.58 -6.99
N GLU A 133 -11.73 -8.64 -6.17
CA GLU A 133 -11.46 -8.53 -4.73
C GLU A 133 -10.04 -8.04 -4.41
N ALA A 134 -9.06 -8.27 -5.30
CA ALA A 134 -7.69 -7.82 -5.11
C ALA A 134 -7.56 -6.29 -5.04
N PHE A 135 -8.54 -5.54 -5.56
CA PHE A 135 -8.56 -4.07 -5.52
C PHE A 135 -9.05 -3.49 -4.18
N LYS A 136 -9.44 -4.33 -3.21
CA LYS A 136 -9.77 -3.87 -1.85
C LYS A 136 -8.59 -3.16 -1.16
N THR A 137 -7.36 -3.44 -1.58
CA THR A 137 -6.13 -2.87 -1.02
C THR A 137 -5.32 -2.07 -2.04
N THR A 138 -5.99 -1.44 -3.02
CA THR A 138 -5.34 -0.63 -4.05
C THR A 138 -4.49 0.48 -3.45
N THR A 139 -3.26 0.64 -3.96
CA THR A 139 -2.38 1.75 -3.57
C THR A 139 -2.66 3.00 -4.44
N PRO A 140 -2.27 4.20 -4.00
CA PRO A 140 -2.36 5.42 -4.78
C PRO A 140 -1.65 5.32 -6.14
N GLU A 141 -0.53 4.62 -6.21
CA GLU A 141 0.26 4.42 -7.43
C GLU A 141 -0.47 3.50 -8.44
N GLU A 142 -1.22 2.53 -7.93
CA GLU A 142 -2.03 1.59 -8.73
C GLU A 142 -3.44 2.12 -9.03
N LEU A 143 -3.81 3.31 -8.53
CA LEU A 143 -5.22 3.75 -8.49
C LEU A 143 -5.84 3.89 -9.88
N GLU A 144 -5.16 4.61 -10.78
CA GLU A 144 -5.65 4.85 -12.14
C GLU A 144 -5.82 3.52 -12.90
N ASP A 145 -4.74 2.73 -12.93
CA ASP A 145 -4.73 1.44 -13.60
C ASP A 145 -5.79 0.48 -13.01
N GLY A 146 -6.06 0.57 -11.69
CA GLY A 146 -7.04 -0.26 -11.02
C GLY A 146 -8.47 0.10 -11.40
N LEU A 147 -8.77 1.39 -11.50
CA LEU A 147 -10.06 1.88 -11.98
C LEU A 147 -10.28 1.50 -13.45
N ASP A 148 -9.26 1.65 -14.29
CA ASP A 148 -9.30 1.25 -15.70
C ASP A 148 -9.50 -0.26 -15.85
N TYR A 149 -8.81 -1.07 -15.03
CA TYR A 149 -8.96 -2.51 -15.03
C TYR A 149 -10.37 -2.94 -14.62
N LEU A 150 -10.92 -2.44 -13.51
CA LEU A 150 -12.27 -2.77 -13.06
C LEU A 150 -13.32 -2.47 -14.15
N ALA A 151 -13.27 -1.26 -14.72
CA ALA A 151 -14.24 -0.84 -15.73
C ALA A 151 -14.11 -1.66 -17.04
N SER A 152 -12.90 -1.84 -17.55
CA SER A 152 -12.67 -2.61 -18.79
C SER A 152 -13.00 -4.10 -18.64
N ARG A 153 -12.72 -4.70 -17.47
CA ARG A 153 -13.09 -6.10 -17.19
C ARG A 153 -14.60 -6.29 -17.15
N TYR A 154 -15.33 -5.38 -16.51
CA TYR A 154 -16.80 -5.40 -16.49
C TYR A 154 -17.37 -5.33 -17.91
N VAL A 155 -16.92 -4.36 -18.70
CA VAL A 155 -17.40 -4.15 -20.08
C VAL A 155 -17.11 -5.37 -20.96
N ALA A 156 -15.90 -5.93 -20.88
CA ALA A 156 -15.53 -7.10 -21.66
C ALA A 156 -16.29 -8.38 -21.26
N ALA A 157 -16.49 -8.61 -19.95
CA ALA A 157 -17.27 -9.74 -19.47
C ALA A 157 -18.74 -9.61 -19.89
N ARG A 158 -19.31 -8.40 -19.81
CA ARG A 158 -20.67 -8.13 -20.26
C ARG A 158 -20.84 -8.37 -21.76
N ASP A 159 -19.94 -7.84 -22.58
CA ASP A 159 -19.93 -8.05 -24.04
C ASP A 159 -19.87 -9.54 -24.40
N LYS A 160 -19.00 -10.30 -23.72
CA LYS A 160 -18.92 -11.75 -23.87
C LYS A 160 -20.25 -12.42 -23.55
N LEU A 161 -20.93 -12.05 -22.47
CA LEU A 161 -22.23 -12.64 -22.12
C LEU A 161 -23.31 -12.30 -23.14
N GLU A 162 -23.43 -11.03 -23.54
CA GLU A 162 -24.44 -10.55 -24.49
C GLU A 162 -24.29 -11.18 -25.88
N ARG A 163 -23.07 -11.59 -26.28
CA ARG A 163 -22.82 -12.30 -27.53
C ARG A 163 -23.11 -13.81 -27.50
N ASN A 164 -23.04 -14.44 -26.32
CA ASN A 164 -23.09 -15.91 -26.21
C ASN A 164 -24.38 -16.43 -25.55
N TYR A 165 -25.17 -15.59 -24.88
CA TYR A 165 -26.39 -15.99 -24.19
C TYR A 165 -27.61 -15.16 -24.64
N THR A 166 -28.82 -15.71 -24.48
CA THR A 166 -30.08 -14.99 -24.75
C THR A 166 -31.16 -15.33 -23.71
N GLY A 167 -32.25 -14.55 -23.67
CA GLY A 167 -33.42 -14.85 -22.84
C GLY A 167 -33.14 -14.88 -21.33
N GLU A 168 -33.73 -15.85 -20.64
CA GLU A 168 -33.60 -16.02 -19.18
C GLU A 168 -32.16 -16.34 -18.75
N GLU A 169 -31.42 -17.09 -19.57
CA GLU A 169 -30.03 -17.43 -19.27
C GLU A 169 -29.13 -16.20 -19.29
N LEU A 170 -29.26 -15.34 -20.32
CA LEU A 170 -28.55 -14.05 -20.35
C LEU A 170 -28.88 -13.20 -19.14
N THR A 171 -30.16 -13.14 -18.77
CA THR A 171 -30.62 -12.37 -17.59
C THR A 171 -29.94 -12.87 -16.31
N ALA A 172 -29.84 -14.19 -16.13
CA ALA A 172 -29.18 -14.79 -14.97
C ALA A 172 -27.65 -14.53 -14.96
N GLN A 173 -26.99 -14.64 -16.12
CA GLN A 173 -25.54 -14.37 -16.21
C GLN A 173 -25.22 -12.89 -15.98
N LEU A 174 -26.04 -11.97 -16.50
CA LEU A 174 -25.87 -10.54 -16.25
C LEU A 174 -26.12 -10.16 -14.79
N ALA A 175 -27.12 -10.77 -14.14
CA ALA A 175 -27.34 -10.57 -12.71
C ALA A 175 -26.12 -11.01 -11.88
N LYS A 176 -25.51 -12.15 -12.24
CA LYS A 176 -24.29 -12.62 -11.59
C LYS A 176 -23.08 -11.73 -11.85
N LEU A 177 -22.94 -11.20 -13.07
CA LEU A 177 -21.90 -10.22 -13.38
C LEU A 177 -22.05 -8.97 -12.51
N GLU A 178 -23.28 -8.47 -12.38
CA GLU A 178 -23.56 -7.29 -11.58
C GLU A 178 -23.24 -7.51 -10.10
N GLU A 179 -23.58 -8.67 -9.54
CA GLU A 179 -23.21 -9.04 -8.16
C GLU A 179 -21.69 -9.01 -7.95
N VAL A 180 -20.94 -9.70 -8.80
CA VAL A 180 -19.47 -9.79 -8.70
C VAL A 180 -18.83 -8.41 -8.90
N TYR A 181 -19.32 -7.65 -9.87
CA TYR A 181 -18.80 -6.32 -10.16
C TYR A 181 -19.06 -5.33 -9.03
N GLN A 182 -20.30 -5.27 -8.51
CA GLN A 182 -20.65 -4.36 -7.42
C GLN A 182 -19.90 -4.69 -6.13
N ALA A 183 -19.65 -5.98 -5.84
CA ALA A 183 -18.83 -6.39 -4.70
C ALA A 183 -17.37 -5.91 -4.85
N GLY A 184 -16.78 -6.06 -6.04
CA GLY A 184 -15.42 -5.57 -6.34
C GLY A 184 -15.32 -4.04 -6.29
N LYS A 185 -16.25 -3.35 -6.96
CA LYS A 185 -16.38 -1.88 -6.98
C LYS A 185 -16.50 -1.31 -5.57
N SER A 186 -17.45 -1.81 -4.79
CA SER A 186 -17.64 -1.36 -3.40
C SER A 186 -16.40 -1.66 -2.55
N GLY A 187 -15.81 -2.85 -2.70
CA GLY A 187 -14.59 -3.23 -1.99
C GLY A 187 -13.41 -2.28 -2.23
N MET A 188 -13.18 -1.86 -3.48
CA MET A 188 -12.15 -0.88 -3.82
C MET A 188 -12.49 0.51 -3.26
N ILE A 189 -13.71 0.99 -3.51
CA ILE A 189 -14.15 2.34 -3.10
C ILE A 189 -14.12 2.49 -1.59
N ASP A 190 -14.71 1.55 -0.85
CA ASP A 190 -14.77 1.59 0.60
C ASP A 190 -13.40 1.38 1.23
N GLY A 191 -12.60 0.43 0.72
CA GLY A 191 -11.24 0.20 1.20
C GLY A 191 -10.36 1.43 1.06
N TYR A 192 -10.37 2.07 -0.11
CA TYR A 192 -9.58 3.28 -0.36
C TYR A 192 -10.10 4.47 0.44
N THR A 193 -11.42 4.66 0.49
CA THR A 193 -12.04 5.76 1.26
C THR A 193 -11.75 5.61 2.75
N GLN A 194 -11.85 4.40 3.30
CA GLN A 194 -11.53 4.12 4.70
C GLN A 194 -10.05 4.42 4.98
N ALA A 195 -9.14 4.05 4.08
CA ALA A 195 -7.73 4.38 4.22
C ALA A 195 -7.50 5.90 4.26
N LEU A 196 -8.22 6.70 3.46
CA LEU A 196 -8.16 8.16 3.57
C LEU A 196 -8.76 8.65 4.89
N GLN A 197 -9.91 8.11 5.29
CA GLN A 197 -10.62 8.53 6.50
C GLN A 197 -9.80 8.27 7.78
N ASP A 198 -9.23 7.06 7.92
CA ASP A 198 -8.44 6.67 9.08
C ASP A 198 -7.15 7.49 9.21
N ASN A 199 -6.49 7.77 8.08
CA ASN A 199 -5.16 8.36 8.10
C ASN A 199 -5.19 9.89 7.96
N LEU A 200 -6.08 10.46 7.16
CA LEU A 200 -6.20 11.91 7.01
C LEU A 200 -7.23 12.54 7.93
N GLY A 201 -8.09 11.74 8.57
CA GLY A 201 -9.16 12.24 9.43
C GLY A 201 -10.32 12.86 8.64
N LEU A 202 -10.73 12.25 7.53
CA LEU A 202 -11.86 12.76 6.75
C LEU A 202 -13.17 12.73 7.56
N SER A 203 -13.98 13.77 7.38
CA SER A 203 -15.36 13.76 7.86
C SER A 203 -16.20 12.74 7.07
N ASP A 204 -17.33 12.29 7.62
CA ASP A 204 -18.25 11.40 6.90
C ASP A 204 -18.75 12.02 5.59
N SER A 205 -18.96 13.34 5.56
CA SER A 205 -19.32 14.07 4.35
C SER A 205 -18.21 14.11 3.30
N ASP A 206 -16.95 14.28 3.72
CA ASP A 206 -15.82 14.25 2.79
C ASP A 206 -15.56 12.84 2.28
N ALA A 207 -15.69 11.83 3.15
CA ALA A 207 -15.62 10.43 2.78
C ALA A 207 -16.71 10.07 1.77
N GLN A 208 -17.95 10.55 1.94
CA GLN A 208 -19.01 10.36 0.95
C GLN A 208 -18.66 11.03 -0.39
N ALA A 209 -18.14 12.25 -0.38
CA ALA A 209 -17.73 12.93 -1.61
C ALA A 209 -16.61 12.18 -2.36
N VAL A 210 -15.72 11.49 -1.64
CA VAL A 210 -14.72 10.58 -2.24
C VAL A 210 -15.41 9.37 -2.89
N ARG A 211 -16.36 8.71 -2.20
CA ARG A 211 -17.12 7.58 -2.75
C ARG A 211 -17.90 7.95 -4.02
N ASP A 212 -18.54 9.12 -4.00
CA ASP A 212 -19.29 9.64 -5.15
C ASP A 212 -18.37 9.92 -6.34
N SER A 213 -17.17 10.46 -6.06
CA SER A 213 -16.17 10.72 -7.10
C SER A 213 -15.69 9.43 -7.76
N PHE A 214 -15.34 8.40 -6.97
CA PHE A 214 -14.98 7.09 -7.52
C PHE A 214 -16.10 6.47 -8.35
N SER A 215 -17.34 6.55 -7.86
CA SER A 215 -18.50 5.99 -8.55
C SER A 215 -18.72 6.66 -9.91
N THR A 216 -18.57 7.99 -9.97
CA THR A 216 -18.65 8.78 -11.20
C THR A 216 -17.53 8.41 -12.17
N ILE A 217 -16.28 8.37 -11.69
CA ILE A 217 -15.12 7.99 -12.51
C ILE A 217 -15.29 6.60 -13.14
N LEU A 218 -15.74 5.61 -12.36
CA LEU A 218 -15.96 4.27 -12.88
C LEU A 218 -17.08 4.26 -13.93
N ALA A 219 -18.19 4.94 -13.70
CA ALA A 219 -19.29 5.00 -14.67
C ALA A 219 -18.85 5.63 -16.00
N GLU A 220 -18.06 6.70 -15.97
CA GLU A 220 -17.51 7.34 -17.17
C GLU A 220 -16.51 6.43 -17.91
N LYS A 221 -15.66 5.71 -17.17
CA LYS A 221 -14.73 4.72 -17.74
C LYS A 221 -15.49 3.55 -18.39
N GLU A 222 -16.52 3.03 -17.72
CA GLU A 222 -17.40 1.98 -18.24
C GLU A 222 -18.05 2.42 -19.58
N GLU A 223 -18.59 3.64 -19.65
CA GLU A 223 -19.18 4.17 -20.88
C GLU A 223 -18.14 4.37 -21.99
N THR A 224 -16.96 4.90 -21.64
CA THR A 224 -15.85 5.07 -22.58
C THR A 224 -15.45 3.73 -23.23
N TYR A 225 -15.28 2.69 -22.41
CA TYR A 225 -14.91 1.37 -22.91
C TYR A 225 -16.03 0.71 -23.69
N ARG A 226 -17.29 0.90 -23.27
CA ARG A 226 -18.45 0.43 -24.05
C ARG A 226 -18.46 1.05 -25.45
N GLY A 227 -18.18 2.34 -25.57
CA GLY A 227 -18.06 3.04 -26.85
C GLY A 227 -16.92 2.52 -27.75
N ALA A 228 -15.85 1.99 -27.15
CA ALA A 228 -14.68 1.46 -27.87
C ALA A 228 -14.81 -0.01 -28.31
N LEU A 229 -15.80 -0.77 -27.79
CA LEU A 229 -15.96 -2.21 -28.06
C LEU A 229 -15.97 -2.55 -29.55
N LYS A 230 -16.71 -1.78 -30.35
CA LYS A 230 -16.84 -2.03 -31.79
C LYS A 230 -15.47 -1.97 -32.48
N GLN A 231 -14.70 -0.92 -32.21
CA GLN A 231 -13.36 -0.74 -32.78
C GLN A 231 -12.41 -1.86 -32.34
N VAL A 232 -12.48 -2.26 -31.06
CA VAL A 232 -11.68 -3.38 -30.53
C VAL A 232 -12.04 -4.69 -31.25
N HIS A 233 -13.33 -5.00 -31.43
CA HIS A 233 -13.75 -6.20 -32.15
C HIS A 233 -13.29 -6.20 -33.61
N GLU A 234 -13.38 -5.07 -34.30
CA GLU A 234 -12.87 -4.91 -35.67
C GLU A 234 -11.35 -5.14 -35.74
N ALA A 235 -10.59 -4.69 -34.74
CA ALA A 235 -9.16 -4.96 -34.64
C ALA A 235 -8.87 -6.45 -34.35
N VAL A 236 -9.66 -7.09 -33.48
CA VAL A 236 -9.52 -8.52 -33.18
C VAL A 236 -9.82 -9.38 -34.41
N GLU A 237 -10.79 -9.01 -35.25
CA GLU A 237 -11.08 -9.70 -36.51
C GLU A 237 -9.88 -9.71 -37.47
N GLN A 238 -9.05 -8.67 -37.44
CA GLN A 238 -7.86 -8.57 -38.29
C GLN A 238 -6.72 -9.49 -37.84
N THR A 239 -6.81 -10.12 -36.67
CA THR A 239 -5.81 -11.10 -36.20
C THR A 239 -5.91 -12.46 -36.90
N GLY A 240 -6.94 -12.68 -37.72
CA GLY A 240 -7.08 -13.89 -38.54
C GLY A 240 -7.65 -15.07 -37.75
N PRO A 241 -7.06 -16.28 -37.83
CA PRO A 241 -7.60 -17.48 -37.16
C PRO A 241 -7.74 -17.35 -35.63
N ASP A 242 -6.91 -16.52 -34.99
CA ASP A 242 -6.96 -16.30 -33.55
C ASP A 242 -8.20 -15.49 -33.11
N SER A 243 -8.82 -14.73 -34.03
CA SER A 243 -10.01 -13.91 -33.75
C SER A 243 -11.19 -14.71 -33.20
N VAL A 244 -11.33 -15.98 -33.60
CA VAL A 244 -12.45 -16.88 -33.23
C VAL A 244 -12.52 -17.07 -31.73
N TRP A 245 -11.40 -17.32 -31.08
CA TRP A 245 -11.34 -17.57 -29.65
C TRP A 245 -11.08 -16.29 -28.85
N LEU A 246 -10.31 -15.34 -29.39
CA LEU A 246 -9.96 -14.09 -28.71
C LEU A 246 -11.17 -13.21 -28.40
N LYS A 247 -12.18 -13.21 -29.27
CA LYS A 247 -13.44 -12.50 -28.98
C LYS A 247 -14.09 -12.99 -27.69
N ASN A 248 -14.00 -14.28 -27.38
CA ASN A 248 -14.55 -14.86 -26.15
C ASN A 248 -13.55 -14.90 -24.98
N HIS A 249 -12.38 -14.27 -25.11
CA HIS A 249 -11.40 -14.09 -24.05
C HIS A 249 -11.51 -12.69 -23.43
N ASP A 250 -12.36 -12.55 -22.41
CA ASP A 250 -12.76 -11.28 -21.81
C ASP A 250 -11.59 -10.49 -21.18
N ALA A 251 -10.57 -11.15 -20.61
CA ALA A 251 -9.38 -10.44 -20.13
C ALA A 251 -8.52 -9.85 -21.26
N TYR A 252 -8.56 -10.46 -22.45
CA TYR A 252 -7.84 -9.95 -23.63
C TYR A 252 -8.58 -8.76 -24.20
N ILE A 253 -9.90 -8.87 -24.41
CA ILE A 253 -10.75 -7.75 -24.83
C ILE A 253 -10.63 -6.57 -23.87
N ALA A 254 -10.62 -6.80 -22.56
CA ALA A 254 -10.41 -5.75 -21.57
C ALA A 254 -9.05 -5.05 -21.74
N SER A 255 -7.97 -5.77 -22.03
CA SER A 255 -6.66 -5.16 -22.30
C SER A 255 -6.69 -4.31 -23.57
N GLN A 256 -7.31 -4.81 -24.65
CA GLN A 256 -7.43 -4.09 -25.90
C GLN A 256 -8.27 -2.82 -25.74
N LEU A 257 -9.32 -2.85 -24.90
CA LEU A 257 -10.11 -1.67 -24.55
C LEU A 257 -9.25 -0.58 -23.89
N ARG A 258 -8.38 -0.95 -22.94
CA ARG A 258 -7.45 -0.01 -22.29
C ARG A 258 -6.37 0.51 -23.23
N ALA A 259 -5.90 -0.32 -24.15
CA ALA A 259 -4.92 0.08 -25.17
C ALA A 259 -5.52 1.01 -26.23
N ALA A 260 -6.78 0.78 -26.62
CA ALA A 260 -7.47 1.56 -27.65
C ALA A 260 -7.95 2.92 -27.14
N ASN A 261 -8.27 3.03 -25.84
CA ASN A 261 -8.78 4.27 -25.29
C ASN A 261 -8.36 4.46 -23.83
N LYS A 262 -7.88 5.66 -23.52
CA LYS A 262 -7.77 6.10 -22.13
C LYS A 262 -8.94 7.01 -21.85
N ALA A 263 -9.68 6.73 -20.77
CA ALA A 263 -10.79 7.58 -20.39
C ALA A 263 -10.31 9.02 -20.21
N GLY A 264 -11.12 9.96 -20.71
CA GLY A 264 -10.83 11.39 -20.64
C GLY A 264 -10.85 11.92 -19.20
N GLN A 265 -10.71 13.24 -19.08
CA GLN A 265 -10.86 13.90 -17.78
C GLN A 265 -12.30 13.70 -17.27
N SER A 266 -12.40 13.21 -16.04
CA SER A 266 -13.66 12.96 -15.35
C SER A 266 -14.34 14.25 -14.91
N GLU A 267 -15.67 14.28 -14.89
CA GLU A 267 -16.45 15.38 -14.30
C GLU A 267 -16.64 15.23 -12.77
N ALA A 268 -16.07 14.18 -12.18
CA ALA A 268 -16.11 13.95 -10.74
C ALA A 268 -15.52 15.12 -9.94
N ARG A 269 -16.05 15.34 -8.73
CA ARG A 269 -15.58 16.39 -7.82
C ARG A 269 -14.08 16.28 -7.52
N TYR A 270 -13.59 15.05 -7.37
CA TYR A 270 -12.17 14.73 -7.26
C TYR A 270 -11.74 13.88 -8.44
N SER A 271 -10.69 14.31 -9.12
CA SER A 271 -10.07 13.53 -10.19
C SER A 271 -9.31 12.32 -9.65
N VAL A 272 -8.93 11.38 -10.51
CA VAL A 272 -8.03 10.27 -10.13
C VAL A 272 -6.70 10.81 -9.60
N GLN A 273 -6.17 11.88 -10.20
CA GLN A 273 -4.95 12.56 -9.76
C GLN A 273 -5.11 13.14 -8.35
N ASP A 274 -6.24 13.77 -8.05
CA ASP A 274 -6.54 14.28 -6.71
C ASP A 274 -6.55 13.15 -5.67
N LEU A 275 -7.25 12.06 -5.99
CA LEU A 275 -7.40 10.92 -5.09
C LEU A 275 -6.06 10.21 -4.86
N ALA A 276 -5.23 10.07 -5.90
CA ALA A 276 -3.89 9.51 -5.78
C ALA A 276 -2.99 10.41 -4.91
N ALA A 277 -3.01 11.73 -5.12
CA ALA A 277 -2.25 12.66 -4.29
C ALA A 277 -2.68 12.60 -2.81
N ALA A 278 -3.99 12.55 -2.54
CA ALA A 278 -4.51 12.36 -1.19
C ALA A 278 -4.05 11.03 -0.58
N GLY A 279 -4.09 9.96 -1.35
CA GLY A 279 -3.62 8.63 -0.95
C GLY A 279 -2.15 8.61 -0.56
N GLN A 280 -1.27 9.33 -1.27
CA GLN A 280 0.15 9.42 -0.92
C GLN A 280 0.39 10.14 0.41
N ILE A 281 -0.37 11.21 0.68
CA ILE A 281 -0.32 11.87 1.98
C ILE A 281 -0.89 10.96 3.07
N ALA A 282 -1.98 10.26 2.79
CA ALA A 282 -2.58 9.29 3.71
C ALA A 282 -1.59 8.16 4.07
N GLN A 283 -0.79 7.68 3.12
CA GLN A 283 0.28 6.72 3.40
C GLN A 283 1.35 7.29 4.34
N SER A 284 1.73 8.55 4.15
CA SER A 284 2.69 9.22 5.04
C SER A 284 2.14 9.30 6.47
N TYR A 285 0.87 9.67 6.63
CA TYR A 285 0.18 9.66 7.93
C TYR A 285 0.11 8.25 8.53
N ARG A 286 -0.25 7.25 7.70
CA ARG A 286 -0.37 5.85 8.13
C ARG A 286 0.92 5.33 8.76
N THR A 287 2.07 5.64 8.17
CA THR A 287 3.37 5.24 8.74
C THR A 287 3.58 5.84 10.12
N GLU A 288 3.26 7.12 10.30
CA GLU A 288 3.39 7.80 11.59
C GLU A 288 2.41 7.27 12.65
N ILE A 289 1.15 7.04 12.28
CA ILE A 289 0.11 6.45 13.14
C ILE A 289 0.49 5.02 13.55
N PHE A 290 0.96 4.21 12.60
CA PHE A 290 1.40 2.84 12.86
C PHE A 290 2.57 2.82 13.85
N ASP A 291 3.61 3.62 13.61
CA ASP A 291 4.78 3.66 14.51
C ASP A 291 4.40 4.21 15.90
N ALA A 292 3.47 5.16 15.99
CA ALA A 292 2.91 5.65 17.25
C ALA A 292 2.19 4.57 18.07
N SER A 293 1.46 3.68 17.39
CA SER A 293 0.67 2.60 18.02
C SER A 293 1.53 1.59 18.81
N PHE A 294 2.85 1.61 18.62
CA PHE A 294 3.79 0.72 19.31
C PHE A 294 4.83 1.50 20.15
N CYS A 295 4.53 2.75 20.53
CA CYS A 295 5.47 3.65 21.22
C CYS A 295 6.80 3.87 20.44
N GLY A 296 6.80 3.63 19.12
CA GLY A 296 7.92 3.91 18.22
C GLY A 296 8.04 5.39 17.84
N ARG A 297 7.07 6.20 18.28
CA ARG A 297 7.05 7.65 18.16
C ARG A 297 6.76 8.32 19.49
N ASN A 298 7.04 9.62 19.53
CA ASN A 298 6.68 10.56 20.58
C ASN A 298 6.23 11.88 19.92
N GLU A 299 5.83 12.87 20.73
CA GLU A 299 5.30 14.14 20.23
C GLU A 299 6.24 14.86 19.26
N ALA A 300 7.55 14.83 19.53
CA ALA A 300 8.54 15.49 18.69
C ALA A 300 8.74 14.79 17.34
N THR A 301 8.83 13.46 17.36
CA THR A 301 9.00 12.67 16.13
C THR A 301 7.73 12.67 15.28
N LEU A 302 6.55 12.55 15.89
CA LEU A 302 5.27 12.73 15.20
C LEU A 302 5.14 14.12 14.59
N ALA A 303 5.45 15.17 15.35
CA ALA A 303 5.33 16.53 14.85
C ALA A 303 6.21 16.76 13.62
N LEU A 304 7.46 16.30 13.61
CA LEU A 304 8.34 16.40 12.45
C LEU A 304 7.86 15.53 11.27
N GLY A 305 7.40 14.30 11.52
CA GLY A 305 6.87 13.39 10.51
C GLY A 305 5.63 13.94 9.80
N LEU A 306 4.62 14.34 10.58
CA LEU A 306 3.38 14.92 10.06
C LEU A 306 3.59 16.30 9.45
N SER A 307 4.54 17.10 9.97
CA SER A 307 4.95 18.34 9.31
C SER A 307 5.52 18.07 7.92
N LEU A 308 6.36 17.04 7.76
CA LEU A 308 6.88 16.68 6.45
C LEU A 308 5.76 16.28 5.49
N ALA A 309 4.81 15.47 5.93
CA ALA A 309 3.64 15.10 5.13
C ALA A 309 2.83 16.34 4.68
N ASP A 310 2.57 17.27 5.58
CA ASP A 310 1.80 18.47 5.27
C ASP A 310 2.57 19.48 4.40
N MET A 311 3.90 19.56 4.53
CA MET A 311 4.74 20.34 3.62
C MET A 311 4.72 19.77 2.19
N LYS A 312 4.67 18.44 2.05
CA LYS A 312 4.47 17.78 0.74
C LYS A 312 3.11 18.14 0.17
N ALA A 313 2.05 18.05 0.98
CA ALA A 313 0.69 18.45 0.58
C ALA A 313 0.63 19.92 0.12
N GLU A 314 1.17 20.87 0.90
CA GLU A 314 1.20 22.30 0.52
C GLU A 314 1.99 22.56 -0.76
N THR A 315 3.01 21.75 -1.04
CA THR A 315 3.79 21.86 -2.28
C THR A 315 3.04 21.35 -3.49
N MET A 316 2.28 20.25 -3.35
CA MET A 316 1.39 19.79 -4.41
C MET A 316 0.31 20.84 -4.71
N ILE A 317 -0.25 21.44 -3.67
CA ILE A 317 -1.25 22.52 -3.80
C ILE A 317 -0.65 23.74 -4.50
N SER A 318 0.53 24.22 -4.07
CA SER A 318 1.13 25.42 -4.64
C SER A 318 1.57 25.25 -6.10
N LYS A 319 1.91 24.02 -6.51
CA LYS A 319 2.23 23.67 -7.90
C LYS A 319 1.00 23.37 -8.77
N GLY A 320 -0.21 23.40 -8.21
CA GLY A 320 -1.44 23.08 -8.93
C GLY A 320 -1.54 21.60 -9.35
N LEU A 321 -0.89 20.70 -8.61
CA LEU A 321 -0.94 19.25 -8.87
C LEU A 321 -2.21 18.60 -8.32
N VAL A 322 -3.02 19.35 -7.57
CA VAL A 322 -4.33 18.95 -7.06
C VAL A 322 -5.32 20.09 -7.30
N SER A 323 -6.59 19.76 -7.43
CA SER A 323 -7.69 20.70 -7.57
C SER A 323 -7.91 21.54 -6.31
N GLU A 324 -8.61 22.66 -6.45
CA GLU A 324 -8.97 23.51 -5.31
C GLU A 324 -9.82 22.76 -4.27
N ASN A 325 -10.71 21.88 -4.74
CA ASN A 325 -11.53 21.03 -3.87
C ASN A 325 -10.66 20.09 -3.05
N MET A 326 -9.67 19.43 -3.68
CA MET A 326 -8.76 18.53 -2.98
C MET A 326 -7.82 19.28 -2.04
N ALA A 327 -7.33 20.46 -2.44
CA ALA A 327 -6.56 21.34 -1.57
C ALA A 327 -7.33 21.72 -0.30
N ALA A 328 -8.62 22.04 -0.43
CA ALA A 328 -9.48 22.32 0.70
C ALA A 328 -9.67 21.09 1.61
N LEU A 329 -9.94 19.91 1.04
CA LEU A 329 -10.07 18.66 1.78
C LEU A 329 -8.80 18.36 2.59
N LEU A 330 -7.63 18.39 1.96
CA LEU A 330 -6.35 18.12 2.62
C LEU A 330 -6.06 19.11 3.75
N ARG A 331 -6.40 20.39 3.59
CA ARG A 331 -6.19 21.40 4.65
C ARG A 331 -7.17 21.24 5.81
N ASN A 332 -8.43 20.95 5.50
CA ASN A 332 -9.49 20.83 6.50
C ASN A 332 -9.37 19.55 7.34
N SER A 333 -8.83 18.47 6.77
CA SER A 333 -8.72 17.18 7.46
C SER A 333 -7.53 17.11 8.43
N ARG A 334 -6.49 17.94 8.25
CA ARG A 334 -5.23 17.90 9.03
C ARG A 334 -5.41 17.79 10.53
N ALA A 335 -6.25 18.64 11.12
CA ALA A 335 -6.42 18.67 12.57
C ALA A 335 -6.91 17.31 13.09
N GLN A 336 -7.84 16.68 12.38
CA GLN A 336 -8.34 15.35 12.74
C GLN A 336 -7.31 14.26 12.45
N GLY A 337 -6.58 14.34 11.33
CA GLY A 337 -5.48 13.42 11.04
C GLY A 337 -4.36 13.45 12.10
N HIS A 338 -4.00 14.64 12.59
CA HIS A 338 -3.06 14.79 13.71
C HIS A 338 -3.61 14.17 14.99
N GLU A 339 -4.89 14.41 15.29
CA GLU A 339 -5.53 13.83 16.48
C GLU A 339 -5.62 12.30 16.41
N ASN A 340 -5.82 11.71 15.23
CA ASN A 340 -5.78 10.26 15.05
C ASN A 340 -4.40 9.69 15.43
N ALA A 341 -3.31 10.33 14.99
CA ALA A 341 -1.94 9.93 15.34
C ALA A 341 -1.62 10.11 16.84
N LEU A 342 -2.05 11.23 17.42
CA LEU A 342 -1.85 11.51 18.84
C LEU A 342 -2.66 10.56 19.71
N THR A 343 -3.89 10.23 19.31
CA THR A 343 -4.74 9.23 19.98
C THR A 343 -4.11 7.84 19.92
N ALA A 344 -3.55 7.43 18.78
CA ALA A 344 -2.85 6.16 18.67
C ALA A 344 -1.65 6.07 19.63
N LEU A 345 -0.87 7.15 19.75
CA LEU A 345 0.22 7.24 20.73
C LEU A 345 -0.29 7.21 22.18
N ASP A 346 -1.35 7.97 22.48
CA ASP A 346 -1.98 8.01 23.81
C ASP A 346 -2.45 6.62 24.25
N GLN A 347 -3.10 5.87 23.35
CA GLN A 347 -3.55 4.51 23.62
C GLN A 347 -2.38 3.57 23.91
N ALA A 348 -1.32 3.63 23.10
CA ALA A 348 -0.12 2.83 23.30
C ALA A 348 0.56 3.13 24.64
N LEU A 349 0.68 4.42 25.01
CA LEU A 349 1.25 4.85 26.29
C LEU A 349 0.38 4.40 27.47
N ALA A 350 -0.94 4.57 27.38
CA ALA A 350 -1.86 4.12 28.42
C ALA A 350 -1.80 2.61 28.65
N GLN A 351 -1.68 1.82 27.57
CA GLN A 351 -1.51 0.37 27.67
C GLN A 351 -0.19 -0.01 28.35
N ARG A 352 0.90 0.71 28.07
CA ARG A 352 2.19 0.49 28.75
C ARG A 352 2.15 0.90 30.21
N GLU A 353 1.50 2.02 30.52
CA GLU A 353 1.32 2.51 31.89
C GLU A 353 0.48 1.54 32.73
N SER A 354 -0.49 0.82 32.14
CA SER A 354 -1.26 -0.20 32.86
C SER A 354 -0.51 -1.53 33.06
N HIS A 355 0.61 -1.73 32.35
CA HIS A 355 1.43 -2.95 32.37
C HIS A 355 2.90 -2.64 32.69
N LEU A 356 3.14 -1.73 33.64
CA LEU A 356 4.47 -1.39 34.10
C LEU A 356 5.22 -2.64 34.59
N ALA A 357 6.49 -2.75 34.19
CA ALA A 357 7.36 -3.80 34.70
C ALA A 357 7.65 -3.57 36.19
N PRO A 358 7.94 -4.63 36.97
CA PRO A 358 8.32 -4.49 38.36
C PRO A 358 9.50 -3.52 38.54
N GLY A 359 9.28 -2.45 39.31
CA GLY A 359 10.28 -1.41 39.56
C GLY A 359 10.21 -0.19 38.62
N GLU A 360 9.37 -0.20 37.59
CA GLU A 360 9.08 1.01 36.80
C GLU A 360 8.16 1.96 37.60
N PRO A 361 8.52 3.25 37.74
CA PRO A 361 7.72 4.20 38.50
C PRO A 361 6.43 4.54 37.73
N LYS A 362 5.34 4.78 38.46
CA LYS A 362 4.11 5.34 37.90
C LYS A 362 4.41 6.70 37.26
N GLY A 363 3.79 6.97 36.10
CA GLY A 363 4.01 8.16 35.29
C GLY A 363 5.09 7.99 34.22
N THR A 364 5.73 6.82 34.13
CA THR A 364 6.74 6.52 33.11
C THR A 364 6.20 6.71 31.69
N PHE A 365 4.97 6.24 31.44
CA PHE A 365 4.25 6.37 30.18
C PHE A 365 3.07 7.33 30.34
N ALA A 366 3.32 8.50 30.92
CA ALA A 366 2.31 9.56 31.07
C ALA A 366 1.62 9.90 29.71
N PRO A 367 0.36 10.37 29.72
CA PRO A 367 -0.36 10.74 28.51
C PRO A 367 0.39 11.76 27.62
N VAL A 368 0.06 11.79 26.34
CA VAL A 368 0.60 12.68 25.32
C VAL A 368 0.38 14.15 25.71
N ASP A 369 1.43 14.96 25.56
CA ASP A 369 1.31 16.41 25.65
C ASP A 369 1.11 17.01 24.26
N ARG A 370 -0.16 17.22 23.89
CA ARG A 370 -0.54 17.79 22.59
C ARG A 370 0.09 19.17 22.35
N SER A 371 0.43 19.93 23.40
CA SER A 371 1.06 21.24 23.25
C SER A 371 2.51 21.14 22.77
N VAL A 372 3.24 20.09 23.17
CA VAL A 372 4.60 19.81 22.67
C VAL A 372 4.56 19.49 21.19
N PHE A 373 3.63 18.62 20.77
CA PHE A 373 3.40 18.31 19.35
C PHE A 373 3.07 19.59 18.56
N GLN A 374 2.04 20.32 19.00
CA GLN A 374 1.54 21.50 18.29
C GLN A 374 2.61 22.57 18.14
N GLY A 375 3.39 22.84 19.19
CA GLY A 375 4.47 23.84 19.13
C GLY A 375 5.55 23.50 18.11
N ILE A 376 5.96 22.22 18.01
CA ILE A 376 6.96 21.77 17.04
C ILE A 376 6.40 21.81 15.62
N TYR A 377 5.15 21.36 15.44
CA TYR A 377 4.46 21.39 14.16
C TYR A 377 4.34 22.82 13.63
N ASP A 378 3.84 23.75 14.46
CA ASP A 378 3.67 25.15 14.09
C ASP A 378 5.01 25.82 13.78
N ALA A 379 6.06 25.55 14.56
CA ALA A 379 7.40 26.06 14.28
C ALA A 379 7.92 25.59 12.91
N THR A 380 7.68 24.33 12.57
CA THR A 380 8.08 23.73 11.29
C THR A 380 7.32 24.32 10.11
N LEU A 381 5.98 24.31 10.17
CA LEU A 381 5.13 24.79 9.08
C LEU A 381 5.23 26.31 8.88
N ASN A 382 5.39 27.10 9.95
CA ASN A 382 5.61 28.53 9.82
C ASN A 382 6.97 28.83 9.17
N ALA A 383 8.03 28.11 9.55
CA ALA A 383 9.33 28.24 8.90
C ALA A 383 9.23 27.90 7.41
N PHE A 384 8.54 26.81 7.05
CA PHE A 384 8.29 26.40 5.66
C PHE A 384 7.58 27.49 4.84
N ARG A 385 6.57 28.14 5.41
CA ARG A 385 5.84 29.24 4.75
C ARG A 385 6.72 30.47 4.59
N GLN A 386 7.54 30.80 5.60
CA GLN A 386 8.39 31.99 5.61
C GLN A 386 9.63 31.87 4.73
N ASN A 387 10.18 30.66 4.59
CA ASN A 387 11.40 30.42 3.83
C ASN A 387 11.15 30.06 2.35
N GLY A 388 9.92 30.26 1.86
CA GLY A 388 9.56 30.02 0.46
C GLY A 388 9.43 28.54 0.07
N GLY A 389 9.15 27.67 1.03
CA GLY A 389 8.97 26.24 0.78
C GLY A 389 10.24 25.40 0.89
N ASP A 390 11.26 25.87 1.60
CA ASP A 390 12.45 25.07 1.92
C ASP A 390 12.14 24.09 3.07
N GLY A 391 11.79 22.85 2.70
CA GLY A 391 11.50 21.77 3.64
C GLY A 391 12.68 21.40 4.54
N ALA A 392 13.93 21.50 4.07
CA ALA A 392 15.10 21.17 4.87
C ALA A 392 15.32 22.23 5.97
N GLY A 393 15.21 23.51 5.60
CA GLY A 393 15.22 24.63 6.55
C GLY A 393 14.08 24.56 7.56
N ALA A 394 12.89 24.15 7.12
CA ALA A 394 11.72 23.99 8.00
C ALA A 394 11.94 22.90 9.05
N ILE A 395 12.42 21.71 8.66
CA ILE A 395 12.74 20.63 9.61
C ILE A 395 13.82 21.07 10.61
N ARG A 396 14.81 21.85 10.18
CA ARG A 396 15.83 22.41 11.08
C ARG A 396 15.21 23.34 12.13
N ALA A 397 14.29 24.20 11.73
CA ALA A 397 13.56 25.08 12.64
C ALA A 397 12.71 24.28 13.63
N GLY A 398 11.97 23.29 13.15
CA GLY A 398 11.20 22.35 13.96
C GLY A 398 12.06 21.61 14.98
N ALA A 399 13.21 21.08 14.57
CA ALA A 399 14.14 20.38 15.46
C ALA A 399 14.73 21.31 16.53
N SER A 400 15.08 22.56 16.16
CA SER A 400 15.59 23.55 17.11
C SER A 400 14.54 23.92 18.17
N TYR A 401 13.29 24.13 17.74
CA TYR A 401 12.19 24.38 18.67
C TYR A 401 11.91 23.14 19.53
N GLY A 402 11.88 21.97 18.91
CA GLY A 402 11.72 20.65 19.53
C GLY A 402 12.67 20.41 20.68
N GLN A 403 13.96 20.67 20.48
CA GLN A 403 14.97 20.55 21.53
C GLN A 403 14.62 21.39 22.77
N SER A 404 14.17 22.63 22.56
CA SER A 404 13.83 23.54 23.65
C SER A 404 12.54 23.13 24.37
N ILE A 405 11.49 22.78 23.65
CA ILE A 405 10.17 22.51 24.23
C ILE A 405 10.13 21.14 24.91
N THR A 406 10.83 20.12 24.38
CA THR A 406 10.93 18.83 25.08
C THR A 406 11.73 18.94 26.36
N ALA A 407 12.78 19.77 26.42
CA ALA A 407 13.50 20.01 27.67
C ALA A 407 12.61 20.69 28.73
N GLN A 408 11.74 21.62 28.32
CA GLN A 408 10.74 22.21 29.21
C GLN A 408 9.70 21.19 29.67
N ALA A 409 9.24 20.30 28.78
CA ALA A 409 8.31 19.23 29.12
C ALA A 409 8.91 18.28 30.16
N THR A 410 10.18 17.89 30.01
CA THR A 410 10.92 17.10 31.01
C THR A 410 11.05 17.79 32.35
N ALA A 411 11.31 19.10 32.36
CA ALA A 411 11.37 19.85 33.61
C ALA A 411 10.01 19.91 34.33
N ARG A 412 8.90 19.97 33.59
CA ARG A 412 7.54 19.97 34.15
C ARG A 412 7.08 18.58 34.60
N ASN A 413 7.44 17.54 33.85
CA ASN A 413 7.08 16.15 34.14
C ASN A 413 8.30 15.23 33.99
N PRO A 414 9.19 15.19 35.01
CA PRO A 414 10.42 14.42 34.95
C PRO A 414 10.20 12.90 34.99
N GLN A 415 8.99 12.44 35.33
CA GLN A 415 8.64 11.02 35.36
C GLN A 415 8.34 10.47 33.96
N ALA A 416 7.93 11.32 33.01
CA ALA A 416 7.69 10.92 31.62
C ALA A 416 9.02 10.69 30.89
N LEU A 417 9.54 9.46 30.95
CA LEU A 417 10.89 9.14 30.49
C LEU A 417 11.13 9.40 29.00
N ARG A 418 10.06 9.47 28.18
CA ARG A 418 10.14 9.74 26.74
C ARG A 418 10.72 11.12 26.40
N TRP A 419 10.64 12.10 27.30
CA TRP A 419 11.26 13.43 27.10
C TRP A 419 12.62 13.56 27.79
N GLY A 420 13.01 12.59 28.62
CA GLY A 420 14.26 12.59 29.38
C GLY A 420 15.50 12.28 28.53
N ILE A 421 16.42 11.47 29.09
CA ILE A 421 17.72 11.15 28.48
C ILE A 421 17.60 10.64 27.04
N SER A 422 16.54 9.88 26.74
CA SER A 422 16.28 9.37 25.38
C SER A 422 16.09 10.50 24.37
N GLN A 423 15.33 11.54 24.73
CA GLN A 423 15.05 12.66 23.84
C GLN A 423 16.24 13.62 23.73
N GLU A 424 16.96 13.84 24.82
CA GLU A 424 18.22 14.60 24.78
C GLU A 424 19.23 13.92 23.85
N HIS A 425 19.36 12.60 23.95
CA HIS A 425 20.21 11.81 23.06
C HIS A 425 19.73 11.89 21.61
N TYR A 426 18.42 11.77 21.36
CA TYR A 426 17.83 11.94 20.03
C TYR A 426 18.24 13.28 19.39
N TRP A 427 18.10 14.39 20.11
CA TRP A 427 18.48 15.71 19.59
C TRP A 427 19.99 15.85 19.37
N LYS A 428 20.82 15.27 20.25
CA LYS A 428 22.29 15.27 20.11
C LYS A 428 22.76 14.50 18.89
N GLU A 429 22.08 13.41 18.54
CA GLU A 429 22.40 12.56 17.40
C GLU A 429 21.65 12.99 16.12
N PHE A 430 20.69 13.92 16.21
CA PHE A 430 19.80 14.29 15.10
C PHE A 430 20.54 14.69 13.82
N TYR A 431 21.63 15.44 13.96
CA TYR A 431 22.48 15.89 12.85
C TYR A 431 23.70 15.01 12.59
N LYS A 432 23.99 14.04 13.46
CA LYS A 432 25.19 13.22 13.33
C LYS A 432 24.95 12.07 12.36
N THR A 433 25.79 11.97 11.35
CA THR A 433 25.88 10.77 10.54
C THR A 433 26.35 9.63 11.45
N PRO A 434 25.68 8.47 11.47
CA PRO A 434 26.17 7.32 12.21
C PRO A 434 27.64 7.06 11.82
N GLU A 435 28.52 6.83 12.81
CA GLU A 435 29.89 6.36 12.52
C GLU A 435 29.80 5.14 11.60
N GLU A 436 30.74 5.00 10.65
CA GLU A 436 30.86 3.84 9.77
C GLU A 436 30.94 2.55 10.59
N ARG A 437 29.79 2.00 10.96
CA ARG A 437 29.72 0.69 11.59
C ARG A 437 29.93 -0.32 10.50
N THR A 438 30.85 -1.25 10.74
CA THR A 438 30.94 -2.48 9.97
C THR A 438 29.52 -3.07 9.91
N PRO A 439 28.89 -3.20 8.73
CA PRO A 439 27.51 -3.62 8.64
C PRO A 439 27.32 -4.93 9.39
N SER A 440 26.31 -5.03 10.25
CA SER A 440 26.03 -6.30 10.91
C SER A 440 25.72 -7.36 9.86
N ARG A 441 25.83 -8.65 10.22
CA ARG A 441 25.46 -9.74 9.30
C ARG A 441 24.03 -9.60 8.76
N LEU A 442 23.15 -9.01 9.57
CA LEU A 442 21.75 -8.74 9.25
C LEU A 442 21.59 -7.52 8.34
N ASP A 443 22.37 -6.45 8.56
CA ASP A 443 22.43 -5.30 7.64
C ASP A 443 22.96 -5.70 6.27
N THR A 444 23.98 -6.56 6.22
CA THR A 444 24.51 -7.12 4.98
C THR A 444 23.47 -7.97 4.26
N GLN A 445 22.70 -8.81 4.99
CA GLN A 445 21.60 -9.58 4.40
C GLN A 445 20.49 -8.68 3.85
N ILE A 446 20.09 -7.65 4.60
CA ILE A 446 19.08 -6.67 4.15
C ILE A 446 19.57 -5.89 2.94
N ASN A 447 20.81 -5.40 2.95
CA ASN A 447 21.39 -4.68 1.83
C ASN A 447 21.51 -5.58 0.59
N ASN A 448 21.86 -6.85 0.75
CA ASN A 448 21.89 -7.80 -0.36
C ASN A 448 20.49 -8.05 -0.93
N LEU A 449 19.45 -8.11 -0.09
CA LEU A 449 18.05 -8.23 -0.53
C LEU A 449 17.59 -6.96 -1.26
N LEU A 450 17.97 -5.77 -0.79
CA LEU A 450 17.67 -4.51 -1.46
C LEU A 450 18.35 -4.44 -2.84
N ILE A 451 19.62 -4.82 -2.92
CA ILE A 451 20.36 -4.89 -4.19
C ILE A 451 19.69 -5.88 -5.16
N GLN A 452 19.25 -7.04 -4.67
CA GLN A 452 18.50 -8.01 -5.48
C GLN A 452 17.15 -7.45 -5.96
N ALA A 453 16.54 -6.55 -5.20
CA ALA A 453 15.33 -5.82 -5.57
C ALA A 453 15.60 -4.57 -6.44
N GLY A 454 16.84 -4.34 -6.87
CA GLY A 454 17.22 -3.16 -7.67
C GLY A 454 17.31 -1.85 -6.87
N GLN A 455 17.29 -1.92 -5.54
CA GLN A 455 17.37 -0.77 -4.65
C GLN A 455 18.80 -0.59 -4.09
N PRO A 456 19.27 0.66 -3.90
CA PRO A 456 20.57 0.91 -3.30
C PRO A 456 20.61 0.42 -1.83
N PRO A 457 21.79 0.02 -1.32
CA PRO A 457 21.95 -0.33 0.09
C PRO A 457 21.56 0.86 0.98
N ARG A 458 21.03 0.58 2.18
CA ARG A 458 20.56 1.63 3.09
C ARG A 458 21.71 2.58 3.41
N PRO A 459 21.63 3.87 3.03
CA PRO A 459 22.70 4.81 3.33
C PRO A 459 22.72 5.08 4.83
N GLN A 460 23.91 5.06 5.44
CA GLN A 460 24.10 5.46 6.83
C GLN A 460 23.90 6.98 6.92
N CYS A 461 22.69 7.40 7.26
CA CYS A 461 22.27 8.80 7.27
C CYS A 461 21.87 9.22 8.68
N SER A 462 22.15 10.49 9.03
CA SER A 462 21.58 11.12 10.23
C SER A 462 20.05 11.18 10.13
N THR A 463 19.37 11.37 11.27
CA THR A 463 17.91 11.57 11.28
C THR A 463 17.50 12.76 10.42
N TYR A 464 18.21 13.88 10.54
CA TYR A 464 18.00 15.04 9.68
C TYR A 464 18.13 14.70 8.19
N GLN A 465 19.18 13.97 7.80
CA GLN A 465 19.39 13.60 6.41
C GLN A 465 18.28 12.70 5.85
N LYS A 466 17.65 11.85 6.68
CA LYS A 466 16.47 11.07 6.26
C LYS A 466 15.29 11.98 5.88
N TYR A 467 15.01 13.02 6.67
CA TYR A 467 13.98 14.00 6.33
C TYR A 467 14.33 14.76 5.04
N VAL A 468 15.58 15.18 4.89
CA VAL A 468 16.05 15.88 3.68
C VAL A 468 15.95 14.98 2.44
N ASN A 469 16.39 13.73 2.53
CA ASN A 469 16.28 12.78 1.41
C ASN A 469 14.82 12.55 1.04
N SER A 470 13.94 12.28 2.02
CA SER A 470 12.51 12.10 1.74
C SER A 470 11.86 13.33 1.11
N TRP A 471 12.30 14.52 1.49
CA TRP A 471 11.87 15.77 0.85
C TRP A 471 12.38 15.90 -0.59
N GLN A 472 13.66 15.60 -0.83
CA GLN A 472 14.27 15.66 -2.17
C GLN A 472 13.71 14.62 -3.13
N ASP A 473 13.48 13.40 -2.64
CA ASP A 473 12.86 12.31 -3.40
C ASP A 473 11.46 12.72 -3.84
N PHE A 474 10.68 13.31 -2.91
CA PHE A 474 9.36 13.87 -3.23
C PHE A 474 9.44 15.00 -4.28
N LEU A 475 10.35 15.97 -4.11
CA LEU A 475 10.51 17.06 -5.08
C LEU A 475 10.91 16.55 -6.47
N THR A 476 11.74 15.50 -6.52
CA THR A 476 12.15 14.83 -7.75
C THR A 476 10.97 14.14 -8.42
N ALA A 477 10.19 13.39 -7.64
CA ALA A 477 9.00 12.69 -8.12
C ALA A 477 7.98 13.65 -8.78
N ILE A 478 7.73 14.82 -8.17
CA ILE A 478 6.79 15.81 -8.71
C ILE A 478 7.42 16.78 -9.74
N GLY A 479 8.75 16.82 -9.85
CA GLY A 479 9.49 17.77 -10.68
C GLY A 479 9.90 17.23 -12.05
N GLY A 480 9.96 15.90 -12.22
CA GLY A 480 10.44 15.24 -13.44
C GLY A 480 9.47 15.21 -14.63
N GLY A 481 8.28 15.82 -14.53
CA GLY A 481 7.22 15.66 -15.55
C GLY A 481 6.71 14.22 -15.68
N VAL A 482 7.12 13.34 -14.76
CA VAL A 482 6.61 11.98 -14.62
C VAL A 482 5.30 12.10 -13.87
N ASN A 483 4.23 11.49 -14.39
CA ASN A 483 3.02 11.22 -13.61
C ASN A 483 3.42 10.74 -12.21
N ILE A 484 2.69 11.17 -11.19
CA ILE A 484 2.88 10.77 -9.79
C ILE A 484 2.79 9.24 -9.68
N ARG A 485 3.89 8.53 -9.99
CA ARG A 485 4.04 7.07 -10.15
C ARG A 485 5.31 6.54 -9.47
N ALA A 486 5.94 7.36 -8.60
CA ALA A 486 7.17 6.98 -7.91
C ALA A 486 6.89 6.52 -6.48
#